data_AF-A0A929B6T8-F1
#
_entry.id   AF-A0A929B6T8-F1
#
_cell.length_a   1.000
_cell.length_b   1.000
_cell.length_c   1.000
_cell.angle_alpha   90.00
_cell.angle_beta   90.00
_cell.angle_gamma   90.00
#
_symmetry.space_group_name_H-M   'P 1'
#
loop_
_entity.id
_entity.type
_entity.pdbx_description
1 polymer ?
#
loop_
_entity_poly.entity_id
_entity_poly.type
_entity_poly.pdbx_seq_one_letter_code
_entity_poly.pdbx_strand_id
1 'polypeptide(L)'
;MPKGITFTTIDLSRYADLCVCFRRDSYQCSFVDGAQRFDRQNGKDGKEYLDWLQKRIAELPEGCVHVLEDSHIVGQVEMRLLQRCI
;
A
#
# COMPACT_ATOMS: atom_id res chain seq x y z
N MET A 1 -1.42 28.03 -6.34
CA MET A 1 -1.05 27.75 -4.93
C MET A 1 -0.12 26.56 -4.94
N PRO A 2 0.90 26.47 -4.08
CA PRO A 2 1.73 25.27 -4.04
C PRO A 2 0.86 24.07 -3.63
N LYS A 3 0.88 23.02 -4.45
CA LYS A 3 0.21 21.76 -4.15
C LYS A 3 0.91 21.11 -2.97
N GLY A 4 0.18 20.87 -1.89
CA GLY A 4 0.72 20.26 -0.68
C GLY A 4 0.59 18.74 -0.75
N ILE A 5 1.69 18.04 -0.47
CA ILE A 5 1.65 16.59 -0.23
C ILE A 5 1.45 16.35 1.25
N THR A 6 0.44 15.55 1.60
CA THR A 6 0.21 15.10 2.98
C THR A 6 0.11 13.57 3.02
N PHE A 7 0.32 13.01 4.21
CA PHE A 7 0.26 11.58 4.44
C PHE A 7 -0.81 11.28 5.48
N THR A 8 -1.63 10.26 5.23
CA THR A 8 -2.63 9.78 6.18
C THR A 8 -2.57 8.26 6.28
N THR A 9 -2.75 7.70 7.47
CA THR A 9 -2.80 6.24 7.65
C THR A 9 -3.90 5.64 6.77
N ILE A 10 -3.59 4.49 6.16
CA ILE A 10 -4.53 3.77 5.31
C ILE A 10 -5.75 3.33 6.13
N ASP A 11 -6.94 3.70 5.65
CA ASP A 11 -8.22 3.17 6.12
C ASP A 11 -8.69 2.06 5.17
N LEU A 12 -8.41 0.80 5.55
CA LEU A 12 -8.79 -0.35 4.74
C LEU A 12 -10.31 -0.52 4.61
N SER A 13 -11.10 -0.01 5.56
CA SER A 13 -12.56 -0.08 5.44
C SER A 13 -13.10 0.75 4.28
N ARG A 14 -12.35 1.76 3.84
CA ARG A 14 -12.73 2.67 2.75
C ARG A 14 -11.96 2.43 1.46
N TYR A 15 -10.70 2.00 1.57
CA TYR A 15 -9.75 2.08 0.46
C TYR A 15 -9.03 0.76 0.15
N ALA A 16 -9.53 -0.39 0.62
CA ALA A 16 -8.93 -1.70 0.35
C ALA A 16 -8.70 -1.95 -1.16
N ASP A 17 -9.71 -1.73 -1.99
CA ASP A 17 -9.60 -1.93 -3.45
C ASP A 17 -8.52 -1.04 -4.07
N LEU A 18 -8.41 0.20 -3.60
CA LEU A 18 -7.39 1.14 -4.06
C LEU A 18 -5.98 0.69 -3.67
N CYS A 19 -5.81 0.16 -2.45
CA CYS A 19 -4.54 -0.42 -2.01
C CYS A 19 -4.12 -1.58 -2.92
N VAL A 20 -5.06 -2.46 -3.27
CA VAL A 20 -4.83 -3.58 -4.19
C VAL A 20 -4.41 -3.07 -5.58
N CYS A 21 -5.07 -2.04 -6.10
CA CYS A 21 -4.69 -1.41 -7.37
C CYS A 21 -3.24 -0.89 -7.33
N PHE A 22 -2.88 -0.06 -6.33
CA PHE A 22 -1.52 0.47 -6.21
C PHE A 22 -0.48 -0.64 -6.10
N ARG A 23 -0.76 -1.68 -5.29
CA ARG A 23 0.17 -2.79 -5.12
C ARG A 23 0.32 -3.60 -6.40
N ARG A 24 -0.78 -3.89 -7.10
CA ARG A 24 -0.74 -4.61 -8.37
C ARG A 24 0.03 -3.81 -9.44
N ASP A 25 -0.18 -2.51 -9.53
CA ASP A 25 0.56 -1.62 -10.43
C ASP A 25 2.05 -1.59 -10.08
N SER A 26 2.39 -1.59 -8.79
CA SER A 26 3.79 -1.68 -8.36
C SER A 26 4.47 -2.96 -8.86
N TYR A 27 3.75 -4.08 -8.90
CA TYR A 27 4.26 -5.34 -9.46
C TYR A 27 4.43 -5.25 -10.97
N GLN A 28 3.47 -4.65 -11.68
CA GLN A 28 3.52 -4.42 -13.13
C GLN A 28 4.77 -3.63 -13.54
N CYS A 29 5.15 -2.63 -12.74
CA CYS A 29 6.34 -1.81 -12.98
C CYS A 29 7.65 -2.49 -12.56
N SER A 30 7.62 -3.42 -11.59
CA SER A 30 8.84 -3.93 -10.93
C SER A 30 9.26 -5.32 -11.38
N PHE A 31 8.35 -6.12 -11.94
CA PHE A 31 8.61 -7.53 -12.27
C PHE A 31 8.18 -7.86 -13.70
N VAL A 32 8.95 -8.71 -14.38
CA VAL A 32 8.66 -9.18 -15.75
C VAL A 32 7.26 -9.81 -15.84
N ASP A 33 6.88 -10.62 -14.84
CA ASP A 33 5.56 -11.27 -14.77
C ASP A 33 4.44 -10.35 -14.24
N GLY A 34 4.78 -9.11 -13.87
CA GLY A 34 3.86 -8.02 -13.55
C GLY A 34 2.67 -8.39 -12.64
N ALA A 35 1.49 -7.94 -13.04
CA ALA A 35 0.23 -8.20 -12.34
C ALA A 35 -0.08 -9.71 -12.18
N GLN A 36 0.37 -10.57 -13.10
CA GLN A 36 0.16 -12.01 -12.96
C GLN A 36 0.92 -12.57 -11.75
N ARG A 37 2.12 -12.04 -11.47
CA ARG A 37 2.86 -12.40 -10.26
C ARG A 37 2.12 -11.94 -9.00
N PHE A 38 1.48 -10.77 -9.03
CA PHE A 38 0.66 -10.31 -7.91
C PHE A 38 -0.50 -11.28 -7.66
N ASP A 39 -1.28 -11.60 -8.70
CA ASP A 39 -2.47 -12.45 -8.56
C ASP A 39 -2.12 -13.88 -8.09
N ARG A 40 -0.98 -14.44 -8.51
CA ARG A 40 -0.50 -15.75 -8.03
C ARG A 40 -0.11 -15.74 -6.55
N GLN A 41 0.37 -14.61 -6.04
CA GLN A 41 0.85 -14.49 -4.66
C GLN A 41 -0.25 -14.05 -3.68
N ASN A 42 -1.19 -13.24 -4.14
CA ASN A 42 -2.14 -12.54 -3.28
C ASN A 42 -3.61 -12.72 -3.69
N GLY A 43 -3.90 -13.67 -4.59
CA GLY A 43 -5.23 -13.84 -5.13
C GLY A 43 -5.63 -12.69 -6.07
N LYS A 44 -6.68 -12.93 -6.86
CA LYS A 44 -7.21 -11.92 -7.79
C LYS A 44 -7.89 -10.75 -7.06
N ASP A 45 -8.37 -10.99 -5.84
CA ASP A 45 -8.95 -10.00 -4.95
C ASP A 45 -7.91 -9.33 -4.03
N GLY A 46 -6.64 -9.75 -4.07
CA GLY A 46 -5.59 -9.18 -3.23
C GLY A 46 -5.69 -9.55 -1.75
N LYS A 47 -6.44 -10.60 -1.41
CA LYS A 47 -6.77 -10.96 -0.01
C LYS A 47 -5.52 -11.12 0.87
N GLU A 48 -4.52 -11.88 0.44
CA GLU A 48 -3.32 -12.10 1.26
C GLU A 48 -2.52 -10.81 1.45
N TYR A 49 -2.56 -9.91 0.47
CA TYR A 49 -1.95 -8.60 0.57
C TYR A 49 -2.70 -7.71 1.58
N LEU A 50 -4.02 -7.69 1.55
CA LEU A 50 -4.83 -6.93 2.50
C LEU A 50 -4.68 -7.45 3.94
N ASP A 51 -4.67 -8.77 4.12
CA ASP A 51 -4.44 -9.39 5.43
C ASP A 51 -3.03 -9.04 5.98
N TRP A 52 -2.02 -8.98 5.11
CA TRP A 52 -0.67 -8.54 5.48
C TRP A 52 -0.63 -7.04 5.80
N LEU A 53 -1.27 -6.20 4.99
CA LEU A 53 -1.30 -4.75 5.16
C LEU A 53 -2.03 -4.37 6.45
N GLN A 54 -3.12 -5.06 6.79
CA GLN A 54 -3.84 -4.85 8.05
C GLN A 54 -2.95 -5.10 9.27
N LYS A 55 -2.12 -6.15 9.24
CA LYS A 55 -1.14 -6.43 10.31
C LYS A 55 -0.08 -5.33 10.39
N ARG A 56 0.41 -4.86 9.25
CA ARG A 56 1.39 -3.76 9.19
C ARG A 56 0.85 -2.45 9.76
N ILE A 57 -0.37 -2.09 9.41
CA ILE A 57 -1.05 -0.90 9.95
C ILE A 57 -1.23 -1.05 11.46
N ALA A 58 -1.56 -2.24 11.97
CA ALA A 58 -1.70 -2.47 13.40
C ALA A 58 -0.35 -2.40 14.15
N GLU A 59 0.76 -2.80 13.52
CA GLU A 59 2.11 -2.73 14.09
C GLU A 59 2.67 -1.29 14.12
N LEU A 60 2.48 -0.55 13.02
CA LEU A 60 3.01 0.81 12.84
C LEU A 60 2.05 1.61 11.93
N PRO A 61 1.02 2.26 12.47
CA PRO A 61 0.02 2.98 11.69
C PRO A 61 0.60 4.05 10.76
N GLU A 62 1.65 4.76 11.20
CA GLU A 62 2.38 5.76 10.41
C GLU A 62 3.29 5.15 9.34
N GLY A 63 3.50 3.83 9.40
CA GLY A 63 4.28 3.08 8.42
C GLY A 63 3.53 2.83 7.11
N CYS A 64 2.20 2.83 7.14
CA CYS A 64 1.35 2.47 6.02
C CYS A 64 0.34 3.60 5.74
N VAL A 65 0.68 4.45 4.78
CA VAL A 65 -0.03 5.73 4.54
C VAL A 65 -0.41 5.91 3.07
N HIS A 66 -1.56 6.55 2.83
CA HIS A 66 -1.86 7.17 1.54
C HIS A 66 -1.18 8.53 1.43
N VAL A 67 -0.74 8.84 0.21
CA VAL A 67 -0.21 10.15 -0.18
C VAL A 67 -1.35 10.96 -0.78
N LEU A 68 -1.62 12.15 -0.25
CA LEU A 68 -2.65 13.05 -0.75
C LEU A 68 -2.04 14.26 -1.43
N GLU A 69 -2.55 14.58 -2.63
CA GLU A 69 -2.36 15.86 -3.31
C GLU A 69 -3.72 16.57 -3.40
N ASP A 70 -3.86 17.75 -2.78
CA ASP A 70 -5.11 18.53 -2.79
C ASP A 70 -6.36 17.68 -2.48
N SER A 71 -6.26 16.81 -1.46
CA SER A 71 -7.28 15.85 -1.00
C SER A 71 -7.51 14.60 -1.87
N HIS A 72 -6.78 14.41 -2.96
CA HIS A 72 -6.84 13.20 -3.77
C HIS A 72 -5.75 12.22 -3.37
N ILE A 73 -6.10 10.96 -3.17
CA ILE A 73 -5.10 9.90 -2.97
C ILE A 73 -4.37 9.67 -4.29
N VAL A 74 -3.07 9.98 -4.31
CA VAL A 74 -2.20 9.86 -5.50
C VAL A 74 -1.19 8.73 -5.38
N GLY A 75 -1.11 8.08 -4.22
CA GLY A 75 -0.20 6.96 -4.02
C GLY A 75 -0.25 6.39 -2.61
N GLN A 76 0.69 5.50 -2.34
CA GLN A 76 0.80 4.76 -1.09
C GLN A 76 2.26 4.54 -0.71
N VAL A 77 2.54 4.58 0.59
CA VAL A 77 3.83 4.21 1.17
C VAL A 77 3.61 3.10 2.19
N GLU A 78 4.43 2.04 2.10
CA GLU A 78 4.42 0.91 3.02
C GLU A 78 5.82 0.75 3.62
N MET A 79 5.93 0.93 4.94
CA MET A 79 7.17 0.84 5.70
C MET A 79 7.04 -0.20 6.80
N ARG A 80 8.19 -0.73 7.22
CA ARG A 80 8.32 -1.56 8.40
C ARG A 80 9.58 -1.19 9.15
N LEU A 81 9.56 -1.37 10.46
CA LEU A 81 10.80 -1.38 11.23
C LEU A 81 11.54 -2.68 10.93
N LEU A 82 12.83 -2.56 10.57
CA LEU A 82 13.75 -3.68 10.66
C LEU A 82 14.15 -3.85 12.13
N GLN A 83 14.38 -5.08 12.56
CA GLN A 83 14.88 -5.37 13.90
C GLN A 83 16.12 -4.49 14.14
N ARG A 84 16.13 -3.73 15.23
CA ARG A 84 17.28 -2.88 15.57
C ARG A 84 18.49 -3.79 15.71
N CYS A 85 19.52 -3.59 14.88
CA CYS A 85 20.85 -4.10 15.20
C CYS A 85 21.30 -3.35 16.45
N ILE A 86 21.27 -4.03 17.59
CA ILE A 86 21.91 -3.58 18.83
C ILE A 86 23.34 -4.10 18.80
#